data_AF-A0A2N1R4E1-F1
#
_entry.id   AF-A0A2N1R4E1-F1
#
_cell.length_a   1.000
_cell.length_b   1.000
_cell.length_c   1.000
_cell.angle_alpha   90.00
_cell.angle_beta   90.00
_cell.angle_gamma   90.00
#
_symmetry.space_group_name_H-M   'P 1'
#
loop_
_entity.id
_entity.type
_entity.pdbx_description
1 polymer ?
#
loop_
_entity_poly.entity_id
_entity_poly.type
_entity_poly.pdbx_seq_one_letter_code
_entity_poly.pdbx_strand_id
1 'polypeptide(L)'
;EPFPSSRVWLYHLGSVLGAFLGLGVPYVLGVDSPAVIYAGMLTGSLGGSATALWLTRDFTEGRNVGNVSFLPLLPVPVVLGGDRGVGVYFPILNARW
;
A
#
# COMPACT_ATOMS: atom_id res chain seq x y z
N GLU A 1 -2.33 -11.35 -13.91
CA GLU A 1 -3.30 -10.30 -14.28
C GLU A 1 -3.09 -9.12 -13.33
N PRO A 2 -3.20 -7.85 -13.76
CA PRO A 2 -3.06 -6.68 -12.88
C PRO A 2 -4.14 -6.69 -11.78
N PHE A 3 -3.83 -6.15 -10.60
CA PHE A 3 -4.79 -6.02 -9.51
C PHE A 3 -6.01 -5.20 -9.99
N PRO A 4 -7.25 -5.63 -9.76
CA PRO A 4 -8.42 -4.86 -10.17
C PRO A 4 -8.36 -3.47 -9.54
N SER A 5 -8.55 -2.43 -10.35
CA SER A 5 -8.49 -1.03 -9.91
C SER A 5 -9.47 -0.74 -8.76
N SER A 6 -10.61 -1.43 -8.74
CA SER A 6 -11.60 -1.38 -7.66
C SER A 6 -11.04 -1.83 -6.30
N ARG A 7 -10.22 -2.87 -6.27
CA ARG A 7 -9.59 -3.39 -5.05
C ARG A 7 -8.44 -2.50 -4.58
N VAL A 8 -7.68 -1.89 -5.50
CA VAL A 8 -6.64 -0.88 -5.16
C VAL A 8 -7.27 0.31 -4.44
N TRP A 9 -8.40 0.79 -4.96
CA TRP A 9 -9.10 1.92 -4.38
C TRP A 9 -9.63 1.61 -2.97
N LEU A 10 -10.22 0.43 -2.77
CA LEU A 10 -10.69 -0.02 -1.46
C LEU A 10 -9.53 -0.21 -0.45
N TYR A 11 -8.37 -0.67 -0.91
CA TYR A 11 -7.17 -0.75 -0.08
C TYR A 11 -6.71 0.64 0.42
N HIS A 12 -6.60 1.62 -0.47
CA HIS A 12 -6.21 2.98 -0.09
C HIS A 12 -7.28 3.66 0.79
N LEU A 13 -8.56 3.44 0.50
CA LEU A 13 -9.64 3.94 1.33
C LEU A 13 -9.59 3.34 2.73
N GLY A 14 -9.39 2.01 2.85
CA GLY A 14 -9.19 1.34 4.13
C GLY A 14 -8.00 1.90 4.90
N SER A 15 -6.88 2.14 4.21
CA SER A 15 -5.68 2.76 4.80
C SER A 15 -5.96 4.15 5.39
N VAL A 16 -6.64 5.01 4.63
CA VAL A 16 -6.94 6.39 5.05
C VAL A 16 -7.93 6.41 6.22
N LEU A 17 -9.02 5.66 6.13
CA LEU A 17 -10.00 5.55 7.22
C LEU A 17 -9.38 4.94 8.47
N GLY A 18 -8.53 3.93 8.29
CA GLY A 18 -7.75 3.32 9.36
C GLY A 18 -6.82 4.33 10.04
N ALA A 19 -6.13 5.19 9.29
CA ALA A 19 -5.29 6.24 9.85
C ALA A 19 -6.10 7.25 10.68
N PHE A 20 -7.28 7.66 10.21
CA PHE A 20 -8.17 8.56 10.96
C PHE A 20 -8.68 7.92 12.25
N LEU A 21 -9.06 6.64 12.22
CA LEU A 21 -9.42 5.89 13.43
C LEU A 21 -8.22 5.79 14.40
N GLY A 22 -7.04 5.52 13.85
CA GLY A 22 -5.79 5.44 14.59
C GLY A 22 -5.35 6.76 15.23
N LEU A 23 -5.76 7.90 14.65
CA LEU A 23 -5.63 9.23 15.26
C LEU A 23 -6.69 9.47 16.35
N GLY A 24 -7.90 8.93 16.16
CA GLY A 24 -9.01 9.07 17.10
C GLY A 24 -8.69 8.53 18.50
N VAL A 25 -7.96 7.41 18.61
CA VAL A 25 -7.62 6.81 19.91
C VAL A 25 -6.69 7.71 20.76
N PRO A 26 -5.52 8.17 20.26
CA PRO A 26 -4.71 9.18 20.94
C PRO A 26 -5.47 10.47 21.25
N TYR A 27 -6.33 10.93 20.33
CA TYR A 27 -7.12 12.15 20.51
C TYR A 27 -8.09 12.06 21.71
N VAL A 28 -8.84 10.95 21.83
CA VAL A 28 -9.78 10.74 22.95
C VAL A 28 -9.03 10.58 24.28
N LEU A 29 -7.85 9.98 24.24
CA LEU A 29 -7.00 9.79 25.42
C LEU A 29 -6.18 11.04 25.80
N GLY A 30 -6.30 12.13 25.04
CA GLY A 30 -5.56 13.37 25.30
C GLY A 30 -4.04 13.22 25.22
N VAL A 31 -3.56 12.33 24.35
CA VAL A 31 -2.13 12.07 24.21
C VAL A 31 -1.51 13.04 23.21
N ASP A 32 -0.66 13.94 23.71
CA ASP A 32 0.04 14.94 22.89
C ASP A 32 1.40 14.47 22.35
N SER A 33 1.83 13.25 22.71
CA SER A 33 3.12 12.70 22.25
C SER A 33 3.06 12.42 20.74
N PRO A 34 3.89 13.10 19.91
CA PRO A 34 3.86 12.92 18.46
C PRO A 34 4.15 11.47 18.05
N ALA A 35 5.01 10.78 18.81
CA ALA A 35 5.35 9.38 18.56
C ALA A 35 4.13 8.46 18.68
N VAL A 36 3.28 8.70 19.69
CA VAL A 36 2.08 7.88 19.94
C VAL A 36 1.01 8.19 18.90
N ILE A 37 0.84 9.45 18.51
CA ILE A 37 -0.09 9.87 17.46
C ILE A 37 0.30 9.19 16.13
N TYR A 38 1.57 9.30 15.72
CA TYR A 38 2.03 8.68 14.48
C TYR A 38 1.98 7.15 14.53
N ALA A 39 2.32 6.54 15.67
CA ALA A 39 2.18 5.10 15.84
C ALA A 39 0.72 4.65 15.73
N GLY A 40 -0.22 5.40 16.30
CA GLY A 40 -1.65 5.16 16.18
C GLY A 40 -2.13 5.25 14.74
N MET A 41 -1.75 6.31 14.02
CA MET A 41 -2.09 6.49 12.60
C MET A 41 -1.51 5.38 11.72
N LEU A 42 -0.24 4.99 11.92
CA LEU A 42 0.41 3.89 11.19
C LEU A 42 -0.29 2.56 11.45
N THR A 43 -0.53 2.24 12.71
CA THR A 43 -1.18 0.99 13.11
C THR A 43 -2.61 0.92 12.57
N GLY A 44 -3.35 2.02 12.69
CA GLY A 44 -4.69 2.16 12.15
C GLY A 44 -4.71 2.02 10.62
N SER A 45 -3.79 2.65 9.90
CA SER A 45 -3.65 2.55 8.45
C SER A 45 -3.37 1.11 7.99
N LEU A 46 -2.46 0.41 8.65
CA LEU A 46 -2.16 -1.00 8.38
C LEU A 46 -3.38 -1.88 8.67
N GLY A 47 -4.05 -1.66 9.80
CA GLY A 47 -5.26 -2.40 10.17
C GLY A 47 -6.43 -2.18 9.21
N GLY A 48 -6.66 -0.94 8.78
CA GLY A 48 -7.70 -0.59 7.80
C GLY A 48 -7.42 -1.16 6.41
N SER A 49 -6.16 -1.14 5.98
CA SER A 49 -5.70 -1.79 4.75
C SER A 49 -5.90 -3.31 4.80
N ALA A 50 -5.51 -3.95 5.90
CA ALA A 50 -5.70 -5.37 6.11
C ALA A 50 -7.18 -5.76 6.15
N THR A 51 -8.03 -4.93 6.76
CA THR A 51 -9.49 -5.13 6.79
C THR A 51 -10.09 -5.03 5.40
N ALA A 52 -9.68 -4.04 4.59
CA ALA A 52 -10.10 -3.93 3.20
C ALA A 52 -9.67 -5.14 2.36
N LEU A 53 -8.46 -5.66 2.57
CA LEU A 53 -7.99 -6.88 1.92
C LEU A 53 -8.79 -8.11 2.37
N TRP A 54 -9.12 -8.21 3.65
CA TRP A 54 -9.92 -9.30 4.20
C TRP A 54 -11.36 -9.27 3.67
N LEU A 55 -12.00 -8.11 3.65
CA LEU A 55 -13.35 -7.94 3.09
C LEU A 55 -13.40 -8.19 1.58
N THR A 56 -12.30 -7.90 0.87
CA THR A 56 -12.18 -8.17 -0.57
C THR A 56 -11.53 -9.52 -0.87
N ARG A 57 -11.42 -10.43 0.11
CA ARG A 57 -10.78 -11.74 -0.10
C ARG A 57 -11.54 -12.59 -1.13
N ASP A 58 -12.86 -12.49 -1.14
CA ASP A 58 -13.77 -13.31 -1.95
C ASP A 58 -14.19 -12.59 -3.25
N PHE A 59 -13.65 -11.40 -3.53
CA PHE A 59 -13.82 -10.76 -4.83
C PHE A 59 -13.15 -11.62 -5.90
N THR A 60 -13.95 -12.23 -6.78
CA THR A 60 -13.54 -13.17 -7.84
C THR A 60 -12.77 -12.53 -9.00
N GLU A 61 -12.30 -11.29 -8.86
CA GLU A 61 -11.41 -10.64 -9.84
C GLU A 61 -9.98 -10.57 -9.29
N GLY A 62 -9.08 -11.31 -9.97
CA GLY A 62 -7.64 -11.06 -9.96
C GLY A 62 -6.88 -11.41 -8.68
N ARG A 63 -6.28 -12.61 -8.64
CA ARG A 63 -5.11 -12.91 -7.81
C ARG A 63 -3.98 -11.92 -8.12
N ASN A 64 -3.58 -11.10 -7.15
CA ASN A 64 -2.18 -10.89 -6.70
C ASN A 64 -2.05 -9.60 -5.85
N VAL A 65 -2.18 -9.74 -4.51
CA VAL A 65 -2.01 -8.67 -3.51
C VAL A 65 -0.59 -8.07 -3.51
N GLY A 66 0.41 -8.81 -4.02
CA GLY A 66 1.82 -8.43 -3.95
C GLY A 66 2.23 -7.18 -4.74
N ASN A 67 1.43 -6.71 -5.71
CA ASN A 67 1.80 -5.57 -6.56
C ASN A 67 1.32 -4.19 -6.03
N VAL A 68 0.43 -4.17 -5.04
CA VAL A 68 -0.12 -2.91 -4.48
C VAL A 68 0.54 -2.56 -3.15
N SER A 69 0.93 -3.57 -2.38
CA SER A 69 1.72 -3.39 -1.15
C SER A 69 3.19 -3.11 -1.41
N PHE A 70 3.67 -3.35 -2.65
CA PHE A 70 5.05 -3.19 -3.05
C PHE A 70 5.12 -2.19 -4.20
N LEU A 71 5.02 -0.90 -3.87
CA LEU A 71 5.67 0.13 -4.68
C LEU A 71 7.11 0.20 -4.19
N PRO A 72 8.06 -0.51 -4.83
CA PRO A 72 9.46 -0.35 -4.45
C PRO A 72 9.83 1.10 -4.73
N LEU A 73 10.11 1.89 -3.69
CA LEU A 73 10.70 3.22 -3.87
C LEU A 73 12.13 3.14 -4.42
N LEU A 74 12.69 1.92 -4.42
CA LEU A 74 14.04 1.63 -4.88
C LEU A 74 14.02 1.12 -6.32
N PRO A 75 15.08 1.42 -7.10
CA PRO A 75 15.22 0.90 -8.45
C PRO A 75 15.31 -0.63 -8.40
N VAL A 76 14.54 -1.32 -9.24
CA VAL A 76 14.49 -2.79 -9.28
C VAL A 76 15.17 -3.28 -10.56
N PRO A 77 16.03 -4.30 -10.50
CA PRO A 77 16.59 -4.90 -11.70
C PRO A 77 15.48 -5.56 -12.54
N VAL A 78 15.44 -5.25 -13.83
CA VAL A 78 14.45 -5.75 -14.80
C VAL A 78 15.16 -6.25 -16.04
N VAL A 79 14.72 -7.39 -16.58
CA VAL A 79 15.23 -7.91 -17.86
C VAL A 79 14.64 -7.08 -19.00
N LEU A 80 15.50 -6.39 -19.75
CA LEU A 80 15.13 -5.62 -20.93
C LEU A 80 15.02 -6.59 -22.11
N GLY A 81 13.80 -7.06 -22.38
CA GLY A 81 13.55 -7.97 -23.50
C GLY A 81 14.04 -7.39 -24.84
N GLY A 82 14.60 -8.25 -25.68
CA GLY A 82 15.24 -7.92 -26.96
C GLY A 82 16.69 -7.48 -26.77
N ASP A 83 17.61 -8.44 -26.72
CA ASP A 83 19.08 -8.34 -26.77
C ASP A 83 19.80 -7.31 -25.86
N ARG A 84 19.08 -6.62 -24.97
CA ARG A 84 19.57 -5.47 -24.18
C ARG A 84 19.95 -5.79 -22.73
N GLY A 85 19.94 -7.07 -22.35
CA GLY A 85 20.46 -7.54 -21.06
C GLY A 85 19.59 -7.15 -19.84
N VAL A 86 20.24 -7.00 -18.68
CA VAL A 86 19.61 -6.62 -17.41
C VAL A 86 19.70 -5.10 -17.24
N GLY A 87 18.56 -4.45 -17.09
CA GLY A 87 18.44 -3.02 -16.82
C GLY A 87 17.87 -2.72 -15.44
N VAL A 88 17.70 -1.44 -15.13
CA VAL A 88 17.15 -0.96 -13.88
C VAL A 88 15.84 -0.22 -14.17
N TYR A 89 14.76 -0.67 -13.53
CA TYR A 89 13.47 0.02 -13.58
C TYR A 89 13.38 1.03 -12.45
N PHE A 90 13.13 2.29 -12.82
CA PHE A 90 12.82 3.36 -11.89
C PHE A 90 11.29 3.54 -11.85
N PRO A 91 10.62 3.04 -10.81
CA PRO A 91 9.15 3.08 -10.72
C PRO A 91 8.60 4.51 -10.62
N ILE A 92 9.36 5.45 -10.05
CA ILE A 92 8.95 6.86 -9.92
C ILE A 92 8.89 7.56 -11.30
N LEU A 93 9.82 7.24 -12.20
CA LEU A 93 9.91 7.85 -13.53
C LEU A 93 9.18 7.03 -14.61
N ASN A 94 8.64 5.87 -14.23
CA ASN A 94 8.16 4.83 -15.15
C ASN A 94 9.14 4.56 -16.32
N ALA A 95 10.43 4.65 -16.04
CA ALA A 95 11.50 4.56 -17.03
C ALA A 95 12.36 3.32 -16.78
N ARG A 96 12.85 2.72 -17.86
CA ARG A 96 13.77 1.58 -17.84
C ARG A 96 15.09 2.04 -18.47
N TRP A 97 16.20 1.78 -17.79
CA TRP A 97 17.56 2.11 -18.25
C TRP A 97 18.42 0.85 -18.32
#